data_AF-A0A2N2HXM7-F1
#
_entry.id   AF-A0A2N2HXM7-F1
#
_cell.length_a   1.000
_cell.length_b   1.000
_cell.length_c   1.000
_cell.angle_alpha   90.00
_cell.angle_beta   90.00
_cell.angle_gamma   90.00
#
_symmetry.space_group_name_H-M   'P 1'
#
loop_
_entity.id
_entity.type
_entity.pdbx_description
1 polymer ?
#
loop_
_entity_poly.entity_id
_entity_poly.type
_entity_poly.pdbx_seq_one_letter_code
_entity_poly.pdbx_strand_id
1 'polypeptide(L)'
;MWTNVDRLYNWMLRHLPFVRQDFATLRADQYPIRLWTVAGLVFGALPLLRARGIGRLVVGDEFDTSLRESFHGLSHYGGLYDQSRWFDAALTRYYGKKGWGVEQLSVLRPLSELLVQKMLAERYPDLHRWQVSCHAAHLDGDRALPCGRCEKCRRVVGMHVAFGADPGVCGYTPSQVREALVGLCSRDVHQEASTAEHVLWKLAREGRLPEGAVAARAARPHPEVMKLRFDAEHSPWEGLPTDLREPLLRIFLEHAEGAVARRGRAWEPVEVIGAGASVSEEG
;
A
#
# COMPACT_ATOMS: atom_id res chain seq x y z
N MET A 1 -7.27 16.72 -2.55
CA MET A 1 -6.45 17.96 -2.50
C MET A 1 -5.33 17.80 -3.49
N TRP A 2 -5.24 18.67 -4.49
CA TRP A 2 -4.09 18.70 -5.40
C TRP A 2 -3.06 19.66 -4.81
N THR A 3 -1.81 19.24 -4.70
CA THR A 3 -0.72 20.08 -4.13
C THR A 3 0.32 20.36 -5.21
N ASN A 4 1.02 21.48 -5.08
CA ASN A 4 2.19 21.81 -5.89
C ASN A 4 3.51 21.45 -5.19
N VAL A 5 3.47 20.66 -4.11
CA VAL A 5 4.64 20.25 -3.31
C VAL A 5 5.68 19.55 -4.19
N ASP A 6 5.24 18.79 -5.20
CA ASP A 6 6.12 18.17 -6.19
C ASP A 6 7.00 19.19 -6.93
N ARG A 7 6.46 20.38 -7.24
CA ARG A 7 7.21 21.43 -7.94
C ARG A 7 8.32 22.00 -7.05
N LEU A 8 8.05 22.15 -5.76
CA LEU A 8 9.06 22.57 -4.79
C LEU A 8 10.18 21.55 -4.68
N TYR A 9 9.84 20.26 -4.55
CA TYR A 9 10.85 19.19 -4.56
C TYR A 9 11.66 19.21 -5.85
N ASN A 10 11.02 19.27 -7.02
CA ASN A 10 11.73 19.30 -8.29
C ASN A 10 12.62 20.53 -8.44
N TRP A 11 12.20 21.70 -7.95
CA TRP A 11 13.04 22.88 -7.91
C TRP A 11 14.26 22.67 -7.01
N MET A 12 14.07 22.17 -5.79
CA MET A 12 15.15 21.90 -4.84
C MET A 12 16.16 20.89 -5.41
N LEU A 13 15.68 19.79 -6.00
CA LEU A 13 16.52 18.73 -6.58
C LEU A 13 17.46 19.25 -7.68
N ARG A 14 17.02 20.22 -8.48
CA ARG A 14 17.88 20.84 -9.53
C ARG A 14 19.09 21.57 -8.94
N HIS A 15 19.01 22.03 -7.70
CA HIS A 15 20.09 22.75 -7.03
C HIS A 15 21.08 21.82 -6.29
N LEU A 16 20.83 20.50 -6.29
CA LEU A 16 21.71 19.54 -5.63
C LEU A 16 22.75 18.99 -6.63
N PRO A 17 24.06 19.24 -6.41
CA PRO A 17 25.09 18.95 -7.42
C PRO A 17 25.31 17.45 -7.68
N PHE A 18 24.86 16.58 -6.78
CA PHE A 18 24.96 15.13 -6.89
C PHE A 18 23.68 14.48 -7.46
N VAL A 19 22.64 15.26 -7.76
CA VAL A 19 21.43 14.78 -8.44
C VAL A 19 21.56 15.06 -9.94
N ARG A 20 21.40 14.00 -10.75
CA ARG A 20 21.37 14.12 -12.21
C ARG A 20 20.26 15.07 -12.66
N GLN A 21 20.52 15.94 -13.63
CA GLN A 21 19.59 17.03 -13.98
C GLN A 21 18.38 16.57 -14.81
N ASP A 22 18.48 15.43 -15.48
CA ASP A 22 17.42 14.81 -16.28
C ASP A 22 16.49 13.88 -15.46
N PHE A 23 16.60 13.90 -14.11
CA PHE A 23 15.85 13.03 -13.20
C PHE A 23 14.34 13.00 -13.49
N ALA A 24 13.75 14.13 -13.87
CA ALA A 24 12.32 14.26 -14.12
C ALA A 24 11.83 13.50 -15.37
N THR A 25 12.73 13.07 -16.25
CA THR A 25 12.39 12.32 -17.48
C THR A 25 12.54 10.80 -17.31
N LEU A 26 13.16 10.35 -16.21
CA LEU A 26 13.32 8.94 -15.92
C LEU A 26 12.00 8.33 -15.44
N ARG A 27 11.62 7.22 -16.06
CA ARG A 27 10.48 6.40 -15.63
C ARG A 27 10.92 5.38 -14.59
N ALA A 28 11.26 5.89 -13.40
CA ALA A 28 11.66 5.07 -12.25
C ALA A 28 10.81 5.48 -11.04
N ASP A 29 10.50 4.51 -10.18
CA ASP A 29 9.82 4.77 -8.90
C ASP A 29 10.86 5.19 -7.84
N GLN A 30 11.67 6.20 -8.17
CA GLN A 30 12.77 6.68 -7.35
C GLN A 30 12.78 8.20 -7.34
N TYR A 31 12.60 8.78 -6.16
CA TYR A 31 12.71 10.22 -5.95
C TYR A 31 14.07 10.51 -5.30
N PRO A 32 14.98 11.27 -5.95
CA PRO A 32 16.37 11.38 -5.49
C PRO A 32 16.49 11.84 -4.03
N ILE A 33 15.75 12.89 -3.66
CA ILE A 33 15.57 13.36 -2.28
C ILE A 33 14.14 13.89 -2.15
N ARG A 34 13.25 13.05 -1.63
CA ARG A 34 11.89 13.41 -1.24
C ARG A 34 11.64 12.82 0.14
N LEU A 35 11.77 13.66 1.16
CA LEU A 35 11.68 13.23 2.57
C LEU A 35 10.23 12.95 3.00
N TRP A 36 9.25 13.50 2.29
CA TRP A 36 7.83 13.36 2.60
C TRP A 36 7.03 13.06 1.35
N THR A 37 6.32 11.93 1.34
CA THR A 37 5.43 11.47 0.27
C THR A 37 3.98 11.90 0.53
N VAL A 38 3.52 11.79 1.78
CA VAL A 38 2.11 11.99 2.17
C VAL A 38 1.94 13.19 3.11
N ALA A 39 2.98 13.60 3.85
CA ALA A 39 2.84 14.67 4.85
C ALA A 39 2.28 15.98 4.28
N GLY A 40 2.62 16.35 3.03
CA GLY A 40 2.08 17.55 2.39
C GLY A 40 0.55 17.52 2.26
N LEU A 41 -0.03 16.35 1.96
CA LEU A 41 -1.47 16.14 1.90
C LEU A 41 -2.09 16.14 3.30
N VAL A 42 -1.43 15.52 4.28
CA VAL A 42 -1.86 15.54 5.69
C VAL A 42 -1.98 16.97 6.20
N PHE A 43 -0.92 17.77 6.08
CA PHE A 43 -0.91 19.15 6.58
C PHE A 43 -1.87 20.06 5.83
N GLY A 44 -2.03 19.87 4.51
CA GLY A 44 -2.99 20.63 3.73
C GLY A 44 -4.45 20.34 4.10
N ALA A 45 -4.74 19.20 4.76
CA ALA A 45 -6.10 18.80 5.10
C ALA A 45 -6.54 19.39 6.44
N LEU A 46 -5.57 19.70 7.32
CA LEU A 46 -5.82 20.20 8.67
C LEU A 46 -6.73 21.43 8.73
N PRO A 47 -6.61 22.45 7.86
CA PRO A 47 -7.54 23.58 7.87
C PRO A 47 -8.98 23.14 7.63
N LEU A 48 -9.21 22.17 6.74
CA LEU A 48 -10.54 21.63 6.48
C LEU A 48 -11.07 20.85 7.68
N LEU A 49 -10.24 19.99 8.29
CA LEU A 49 -10.61 19.24 9.48
C LEU A 49 -11.03 20.18 10.61
N ARG A 50 -10.24 21.22 10.85
CA ARG A 50 -10.48 22.26 11.85
C ARG A 50 -11.77 23.03 11.58
N ALA A 51 -11.96 23.50 10.34
CA ALA A 51 -13.14 24.28 9.96
C ALA A 51 -14.45 23.47 10.03
N ARG A 52 -14.37 22.14 9.93
CA ARG A 52 -15.53 21.24 9.90
C ARG A 52 -15.72 20.43 11.18
N GLY A 53 -14.84 20.58 12.18
CA GLY A 53 -14.89 19.78 13.41
C GLY A 53 -14.67 18.28 13.17
N ILE A 54 -13.89 17.90 12.15
CA ILE A 54 -13.58 16.50 11.83
C ILE A 54 -12.42 16.03 12.72
N GLY A 55 -12.67 14.99 13.50
CA GLY A 55 -11.69 14.46 14.47
C GLY A 55 -10.80 13.33 13.97
N ARG A 56 -11.01 12.78 12.77
CA ARG A 56 -10.22 11.67 12.23
C ARG A 56 -9.62 11.98 10.88
N LEU A 57 -8.31 11.81 10.76
CA LEU A 57 -7.54 11.87 9.52
C LEU A 57 -7.07 10.45 9.17
N VAL A 58 -7.73 9.82 8.21
CA VAL A 58 -7.37 8.46 7.78
C VAL A 58 -6.40 8.53 6.59
N VAL A 59 -5.26 7.88 6.72
CA VAL A 59 -4.24 7.70 5.68
C VAL A 59 -4.29 6.26 5.17
N GLY A 60 -4.06 6.05 3.88
CA GLY A 60 -4.17 4.74 3.24
C GLY A 60 -2.87 3.94 3.33
N ASP A 61 -2.42 3.61 4.54
CA ASP A 61 -1.15 2.90 4.76
C ASP A 61 -1.37 1.43 5.12
N GLU A 62 -0.92 0.50 4.28
CA GLU A 62 -1.01 -0.95 4.50
C GLU A 62 0.09 -1.51 5.44
N PHE A 63 0.14 -2.84 5.61
CA PHE A 63 1.00 -3.54 6.56
C PHE A 63 2.51 -3.22 6.42
N ASP A 64 3.02 -3.12 5.20
CA ASP A 64 4.46 -2.96 4.90
C ASP A 64 4.97 -1.51 4.93
N THR A 65 4.16 -0.58 5.47
CA THR A 65 4.50 0.86 5.53
C THR A 65 5.22 1.29 6.82
N SER A 66 5.27 0.43 7.84
CA SER A 66 5.97 0.71 9.10
C SER A 66 7.28 -0.06 9.17
N LEU A 67 8.33 0.45 8.52
CA LEU A 67 9.63 -0.22 8.42
C LEU A 67 10.70 0.48 9.24
N ARG A 68 11.60 -0.30 9.84
CA ARG A 68 12.89 0.14 10.37
C ARG A 68 14.00 -0.66 9.72
N GLU A 69 14.91 0.06 9.09
CA GLU A 69 16.06 -0.50 8.38
C GLU A 69 17.35 0.08 8.95
N SER A 70 18.47 -0.53 8.61
CA SER A 70 19.80 -0.06 8.98
C SER A 70 20.71 -0.12 7.76
N PHE A 71 21.36 1.00 7.45
CA PHE A 71 22.35 1.10 6.40
C PHE A 71 23.63 1.71 6.96
N HIS A 72 24.74 0.98 6.89
CA HIS A 72 26.02 1.37 7.50
C HIS A 72 25.91 1.82 8.98
N GLY A 73 25.05 1.15 9.76
CA GLY A 73 24.83 1.45 11.18
C GLY A 73 23.89 2.62 11.46
N LEU A 74 23.34 3.28 10.43
CA LEU A 74 22.33 4.32 10.58
C LEU A 74 20.93 3.72 10.46
N SER A 75 20.13 3.85 11.51
CA SER A 75 18.73 3.46 11.47
C SER A 75 17.90 4.45 10.65
N HIS A 76 17.04 3.95 9.77
CA HIS A 76 16.11 4.75 8.98
C HIS A 76 14.79 4.01 8.75
N TYR A 77 13.81 4.69 8.14
CA TYR A 77 12.45 4.16 7.96
C TYR A 77 12.17 3.68 6.53
N GLY A 78 13.19 3.21 5.80
CA GLY A 78 13.03 2.79 4.40
C GLY A 78 12.46 3.85 3.44
N GLY A 79 12.51 5.14 3.79
CA GLY A 79 11.86 6.21 3.02
C GLY A 79 10.34 6.33 3.21
N LEU A 80 9.77 5.59 4.18
CA LEU A 80 8.33 5.50 4.44
C LEU A 80 7.93 6.04 5.82
N TYR A 81 8.76 6.89 6.44
CA TYR A 81 8.46 7.39 7.80
C TYR A 81 7.06 8.01 7.88
N ASP A 82 6.66 8.78 6.88
CA ASP A 82 5.39 9.50 6.87
C ASP A 82 4.15 8.69 6.46
N GLN A 83 4.36 7.39 6.22
CA GLN A 83 3.33 6.36 6.05
C GLN A 83 3.36 5.36 7.23
N SER A 84 4.25 5.57 8.20
CA SER A 84 4.41 4.67 9.34
C SER A 84 3.48 5.02 10.49
N ARG A 85 3.16 4.02 11.31
CA ARG A 85 2.35 4.24 12.53
C ARG A 85 3.05 5.16 13.52
N TRP A 86 4.38 5.26 13.46
CA TRP A 86 5.15 6.15 14.33
C TRP A 86 4.91 7.61 13.99
N PHE A 87 4.71 7.91 12.70
CA PHE A 87 4.33 9.24 12.24
C PHE A 87 2.88 9.55 12.60
N ASP A 88 1.95 8.61 12.39
CA ASP A 88 0.56 8.73 12.86
C ASP A 88 0.49 9.06 14.36
N ALA A 89 1.21 8.29 15.18
CA ALA A 89 1.25 8.52 16.62
C ALA A 89 1.92 9.86 16.99
N ALA A 90 2.96 10.27 16.26
CA ALA A 90 3.61 11.56 16.48
C ALA A 90 2.68 12.74 16.17
N LEU A 91 1.96 12.68 15.04
CA LEU A 91 1.05 13.74 14.64
C LEU A 91 -0.21 13.77 15.50
N THR A 92 -0.78 12.63 15.86
CA THR A 92 -1.87 12.54 16.85
C THR A 92 -1.49 13.20 18.18
N ARG A 93 -0.29 12.92 18.72
CA ARG A 93 0.19 13.61 19.94
C ARG A 93 0.37 15.11 19.72
N TYR A 94 0.88 15.52 18.57
CA TYR A 94 1.04 16.93 18.22
C TYR A 94 -0.32 17.65 18.17
N TYR A 95 -1.32 17.07 17.52
CA TYR A 95 -2.68 17.62 17.46
C TYR A 95 -3.35 17.67 18.82
N GLY A 96 -3.14 16.64 19.66
CA GLY A 96 -3.57 16.62 21.05
C GLY A 96 -3.00 17.78 21.86
N LYS A 97 -1.69 18.04 21.79
CA LYS A 97 -1.03 19.19 22.45
C LYS A 97 -1.59 20.54 21.99
N LYS A 98 -2.11 20.61 20.77
CA LYS A 98 -2.74 21.81 20.21
C LYS A 98 -4.23 21.94 20.57
N GLY A 99 -4.81 20.94 21.25
CA GLY A 99 -6.23 20.91 21.57
C GLY A 99 -7.12 20.80 20.34
N TRP A 100 -6.63 20.16 19.27
CA TRP A 100 -7.38 20.09 18.01
C TRP A 100 -8.38 18.94 17.94
N GLY A 101 -8.24 17.94 18.82
CA GLY A 101 -9.11 16.76 18.80
C GLY A 101 -9.02 15.95 17.50
N VAL A 102 -7.85 15.96 16.85
CA VAL A 102 -7.60 15.19 15.61
C VAL A 102 -6.74 13.98 15.92
N GLU A 103 -7.19 12.82 15.47
CA GLU A 103 -6.49 11.54 15.46
C GLU A 103 -6.10 11.20 14.02
N GLN A 104 -4.82 10.93 13.78
CA GLN A 104 -4.31 10.40 12.52
C GLN A 104 -4.04 8.91 12.66
N LEU A 105 -4.48 8.13 11.66
CA LEU A 105 -4.40 6.68 11.66
C LEU A 105 -4.49 6.10 10.24
N SER A 106 -4.17 4.82 10.10
CA SER A 106 -4.55 4.00 8.94
C SER A 106 -5.35 2.78 9.39
N VAL A 107 -6.51 2.57 8.77
CA VAL A 107 -7.35 1.38 8.98
C VAL A 107 -6.92 0.20 8.12
N LEU A 108 -5.98 0.40 7.19
CA LEU A 108 -5.53 -0.62 6.23
C LEU A 108 -4.29 -1.38 6.71
N ARG A 109 -3.70 -1.02 7.85
CA ARG A 109 -2.48 -1.66 8.38
C ARG A 109 -2.56 -3.18 8.50
N PRO A 110 -3.70 -3.80 8.85
CA PRO A 110 -3.77 -5.27 8.88
C PRO A 110 -3.75 -5.94 7.50
N LEU A 111 -3.86 -5.19 6.41
CA LEU A 111 -4.03 -5.72 5.06
C LEU A 111 -2.71 -5.70 4.30
N SER A 112 -2.50 -6.65 3.41
CA SER A 112 -1.49 -6.55 2.34
C SER A 112 -2.00 -5.66 1.20
N GLU A 113 -1.10 -5.13 0.37
CA GLU A 113 -1.48 -4.44 -0.87
C GLU A 113 -2.38 -5.34 -1.74
N LEU A 114 -2.10 -6.64 -1.80
CA LEU A 114 -2.92 -7.61 -2.56
C LEU A 114 -4.35 -7.70 -2.03
N LEU A 115 -4.54 -7.75 -0.71
CA LEU A 115 -5.86 -7.84 -0.09
C LEU A 115 -6.64 -6.52 -0.23
N VAL A 116 -5.96 -5.37 -0.15
CA VAL A 116 -6.56 -4.05 -0.43
C VAL A 116 -7.09 -4.01 -1.87
N GLN A 117 -6.30 -4.47 -2.84
CA GLN A 117 -6.69 -4.50 -4.25
C GLN A 117 -7.87 -5.45 -4.52
N LYS A 118 -7.85 -6.64 -3.91
CA LYS A 118 -8.95 -7.60 -4.00
C LYS A 118 -10.25 -7.00 -3.47
N MET A 119 -10.20 -6.40 -2.29
CA MET A 119 -11.38 -5.76 -1.66
C MET A 119 -11.91 -4.59 -2.49
N LEU A 120 -11.03 -3.74 -3.04
CA LEU A 120 -11.45 -2.66 -3.94
C LEU A 120 -12.19 -3.19 -5.16
N ALA A 121 -11.68 -4.25 -5.79
CA ALA A 121 -12.28 -4.85 -6.97
C ALA A 121 -13.61 -5.57 -6.68
N GLU A 122 -13.68 -6.33 -5.59
CA GLU A 122 -14.86 -7.14 -5.26
C GLU A 122 -15.99 -6.33 -4.60
N ARG A 123 -15.64 -5.43 -3.67
CA ARG A 123 -16.64 -4.69 -2.87
C ARG A 123 -17.04 -3.36 -3.50
N TYR A 124 -16.11 -2.70 -4.18
CA TYR A 124 -16.30 -1.34 -4.69
C TYR A 124 -15.99 -1.24 -6.19
N PRO A 125 -16.64 -2.03 -7.06
CA PRO A 125 -16.33 -2.07 -8.50
C PRO A 125 -16.49 -0.70 -9.17
N ASP A 126 -17.43 0.10 -8.68
CA ASP A 126 -17.66 1.47 -9.16
C ASP A 126 -16.50 2.44 -8.85
N LEU A 127 -15.72 2.18 -7.79
CA LEU A 127 -14.50 2.92 -7.47
C LEU A 127 -13.27 2.29 -8.16
N HIS A 128 -13.23 0.96 -8.25
CA HIS A 128 -12.16 0.22 -8.90
C HIS A 128 -11.91 0.65 -10.35
N ARG A 129 -12.97 0.92 -11.14
CA ARG A 129 -12.85 1.46 -12.51
C ARG A 129 -12.09 2.79 -12.63
N TRP A 130 -12.02 3.54 -11.53
CA TRP A 130 -11.31 4.82 -11.43
C TRP A 130 -9.93 4.70 -10.79
N GLN A 131 -9.52 3.50 -10.40
CA GLN A 131 -8.22 3.28 -9.81
C GLN A 131 -7.10 3.62 -10.81
N VAL A 132 -6.24 4.56 -10.43
CA VAL A 132 -5.00 4.86 -11.15
C VAL A 132 -3.86 4.94 -10.15
N SER A 133 -3.04 3.89 -10.12
CA SER A 133 -1.83 3.85 -9.30
C SER A 133 -0.56 4.23 -10.08
N CYS A 134 -0.67 4.40 -11.40
CA CYS A 134 0.48 4.63 -12.27
C CYS A 134 1.12 6.02 -12.03
N HIS A 135 2.44 6.08 -11.80
CA HIS A 135 3.18 7.35 -11.69
C HIS A 135 3.33 8.11 -13.02
N ALA A 136 3.03 7.47 -14.15
CA ALA A 136 3.09 8.05 -15.49
C ALA A 136 1.71 8.00 -16.17
N ALA A 137 0.64 8.17 -15.39
CA ALA A 137 -0.72 8.23 -15.92
C ALA A 137 -0.91 9.40 -16.90
N HIS A 138 -1.90 9.27 -17.76
CA HIS A 138 -2.28 10.30 -18.74
C HIS A 138 -3.80 10.46 -18.75
N LEU A 139 -4.28 11.61 -19.23
CA LEU A 139 -5.71 11.85 -19.43
C LEU A 139 -6.13 11.43 -20.83
N ASP A 140 -7.28 10.77 -20.90
CA ASP A 140 -8.04 10.53 -22.12
C ASP A 140 -9.48 11.00 -21.87
N GLY A 141 -9.83 12.16 -22.43
CA GLY A 141 -11.00 12.91 -22.00
C GLY A 141 -10.94 13.22 -20.50
N ASP A 142 -11.99 12.84 -19.77
CA ASP A 142 -12.11 13.04 -18.31
C ASP A 142 -11.54 11.87 -17.50
N ARG A 143 -10.97 10.85 -18.15
CA ARG A 143 -10.49 9.65 -17.49
C ARG A 143 -8.96 9.65 -17.40
N ALA A 144 -8.44 9.44 -16.19
CA ALA A 144 -7.03 9.12 -16.01
C ALA A 144 -6.79 7.64 -16.34
N LEU A 145 -5.80 7.35 -17.19
CA LEU A 145 -5.44 6.02 -17.67
C LEU A 145 -4.00 5.66 -17.32
N PRO A 146 -3.72 4.38 -17.02
CA PRO A 146 -2.37 3.91 -16.72
C PRO A 146 -1.48 3.88 -17.97
N CYS A 147 -0.16 4.01 -17.80
CA CYS A 147 0.78 3.91 -18.92
C CYS A 147 1.01 2.47 -19.43
N GLY A 148 0.65 1.48 -18.60
CA GLY A 148 0.77 0.05 -18.85
C GLY A 148 2.20 -0.51 -18.90
N ARG A 149 3.23 0.31 -18.67
CA ARG A 149 4.64 -0.08 -18.89
C ARG A 149 5.56 0.12 -17.68
N CYS A 150 5.15 0.91 -16.69
CA CYS A 150 5.97 1.18 -15.51
C CYS A 150 5.93 0.01 -14.50
N GLU A 151 6.81 0.06 -13.51
CA GLU A 151 6.86 -0.96 -12.43
C GLU A 151 5.52 -1.08 -11.69
N LYS A 152 4.94 0.02 -11.22
CA LYS A 152 3.65 0.01 -10.52
C LYS A 152 2.51 -0.60 -11.36
N CYS A 153 2.51 -0.38 -12.68
CA CYS A 153 1.55 -1.03 -13.58
C CYS A 153 1.74 -2.56 -13.58
N ARG A 154 2.98 -3.06 -13.63
CA ARG A 154 3.25 -4.51 -13.57
C ARG A 154 2.73 -5.12 -12.27
N ARG A 155 2.97 -4.43 -11.15
CA ARG A 155 2.52 -4.87 -9.83
C ARG A 155 0.99 -4.93 -9.74
N VAL A 156 0.28 -3.86 -10.10
CA VAL A 156 -1.19 -3.80 -10.05
C VAL A 156 -1.83 -4.85 -10.97
N VAL A 157 -1.35 -4.96 -12.22
CA VAL A 157 -1.84 -5.98 -13.16
C VAL A 157 -1.62 -7.38 -12.61
N GLY A 158 -0.43 -7.67 -12.08
CA GLY A 158 -0.11 -8.95 -11.47
C GLY A 158 -1.06 -9.34 -10.36
N MET A 159 -1.35 -8.41 -9.45
CA MET A 159 -2.31 -8.62 -8.35
C MET A 159 -3.73 -8.87 -8.87
N HIS A 160 -4.25 -8.01 -9.76
CA HIS A 160 -5.60 -8.15 -10.32
C HIS A 160 -5.80 -9.52 -10.98
N VAL A 161 -4.87 -9.93 -11.84
CA VAL A 161 -4.92 -11.23 -12.51
C VAL A 161 -4.76 -12.37 -11.49
N ALA A 162 -3.95 -12.20 -10.45
CA ALA A 162 -3.77 -13.22 -9.41
C ALA A 162 -5.08 -13.53 -8.68
N PHE A 163 -5.91 -12.55 -8.32
CA PHE A 163 -7.22 -12.79 -7.73
C PHE A 163 -8.38 -12.88 -8.75
N GLY A 164 -8.08 -12.86 -10.04
CA GLY A 164 -9.05 -13.14 -11.11
C GLY A 164 -9.87 -11.93 -11.58
N ALA A 165 -9.49 -10.71 -11.20
CA ALA A 165 -10.08 -9.50 -11.75
C ALA A 165 -9.47 -9.13 -13.11
N ASP A 166 -10.26 -8.47 -13.93
CA ASP A 166 -9.83 -7.93 -15.23
C ASP A 166 -9.19 -6.54 -15.05
N PRO A 167 -7.87 -6.37 -15.31
CA PRO A 167 -7.24 -5.05 -15.30
C PRO A 167 -7.84 -4.08 -16.34
N GLY A 168 -8.52 -4.59 -17.37
CA GLY A 168 -9.24 -3.77 -18.35
C GLY A 168 -10.26 -2.83 -17.73
N VAL A 169 -10.84 -3.19 -16.57
CA VAL A 169 -11.73 -2.33 -15.78
C VAL A 169 -11.05 -1.01 -15.40
N CYS A 170 -9.75 -1.03 -15.08
CA CYS A 170 -8.95 0.16 -14.77
C CYS A 170 -8.32 0.82 -16.02
N GLY A 171 -8.65 0.36 -17.23
CA GLY A 171 -8.18 0.95 -18.49
C GLY A 171 -6.87 0.39 -19.02
N TYR A 172 -6.42 -0.78 -18.54
CA TYR A 172 -5.31 -1.50 -19.17
C TYR A 172 -5.77 -2.21 -20.45
N THR A 173 -5.04 -2.06 -21.53
CA THR A 173 -5.29 -2.80 -22.78
C THR A 173 -4.79 -4.26 -22.68
N PRO A 174 -5.32 -5.20 -23.50
CA PRO A 174 -4.86 -6.59 -23.48
C PRO A 174 -3.35 -6.76 -23.73
N SER A 175 -2.74 -5.93 -24.58
CA SER A 175 -1.30 -5.95 -24.82
C SER A 175 -0.52 -5.49 -23.58
N GLN A 176 -0.95 -4.40 -22.94
CA GLN A 176 -0.34 -3.93 -21.68
C GLN A 176 -0.43 -4.98 -20.57
N VAL A 177 -1.56 -5.69 -20.44
CA VAL A 177 -1.71 -6.77 -19.46
C VAL A 177 -0.70 -7.88 -19.74
N ARG A 178 -0.60 -8.35 -20.98
CA ARG A 178 0.36 -9.39 -21.38
C ARG A 178 1.80 -8.98 -21.11
N GLU A 179 2.20 -7.79 -21.55
CA GLU A 179 3.55 -7.25 -21.35
C GLU A 179 3.88 -7.07 -19.86
N ALA A 180 2.90 -6.63 -19.07
CA ALA A 180 3.05 -6.48 -17.63
C ALA A 180 3.33 -7.82 -16.94
N LEU A 181 2.60 -8.88 -17.31
CA LEU A 181 2.81 -10.23 -16.76
C LEU A 181 4.16 -10.82 -17.18
N VAL A 182 4.58 -10.66 -18.43
CA VAL A 182 5.93 -11.07 -18.87
C VAL A 182 7.01 -10.31 -18.09
N GLY A 183 6.82 -9.01 -17.90
CA GLY A 183 7.74 -8.16 -17.13
C GLY A 183 7.79 -8.54 -15.65
N LEU A 184 6.66 -8.97 -15.07
CA LEU A 184 6.58 -9.42 -13.67
C LEU A 184 7.43 -10.68 -13.41
N CYS A 185 7.58 -11.56 -14.41
CA CYS A 185 8.41 -12.75 -14.31
C CYS A 185 9.91 -12.45 -14.39
N SER A 186 10.32 -11.33 -14.99
CA SER A 186 11.71 -11.08 -15.39
C SER A 186 12.33 -9.84 -14.74
N ARG A 187 11.54 -9.01 -14.05
CA ARG A 187 11.99 -7.75 -13.46
C ARG A 187 11.47 -7.61 -12.04
N ASP A 188 12.25 -6.92 -11.22
CA ASP A 188 11.86 -6.63 -9.85
C ASP A 188 10.65 -5.68 -9.78
N VAL A 189 9.96 -5.79 -8.64
CA VAL A 189 8.84 -4.94 -8.24
C VAL A 189 9.12 -4.37 -6.86
N HIS A 190 8.69 -3.13 -6.63
CA HIS A 190 8.82 -2.46 -5.34
C HIS A 190 7.60 -2.81 -4.48
N GLN A 191 7.65 -3.99 -3.87
CA GLN A 191 6.57 -4.60 -3.10
C GLN A 191 7.16 -5.42 -1.96
N GLU A 192 6.41 -5.61 -0.86
CA GLU A 192 6.70 -6.64 0.12
C GLU A 192 7.01 -7.99 -0.56
N ALA A 193 8.16 -8.58 -0.23
CA ALA A 193 8.65 -9.79 -0.89
C ALA A 193 7.66 -10.96 -0.82
N SER A 194 7.03 -11.18 0.34
CA SER A 194 6.02 -12.23 0.56
C SER A 194 4.81 -12.06 -0.38
N THR A 195 4.31 -10.83 -0.52
CA THR A 195 3.19 -10.50 -1.41
C THR A 195 3.60 -10.75 -2.86
N ALA A 196 4.79 -10.30 -3.25
CA ALA A 196 5.27 -10.50 -4.60
C ALA A 196 5.42 -12.00 -4.93
N GLU A 197 6.14 -12.76 -4.09
CA GLU A 197 6.34 -14.20 -4.26
C GLU A 197 5.00 -14.95 -4.34
N HIS A 198 4.03 -14.61 -3.49
CA HIS A 198 2.70 -15.21 -3.49
C HIS A 198 1.91 -14.90 -4.76
N VAL A 199 1.96 -13.66 -5.27
CA VAL A 199 1.32 -13.29 -6.54
C VAL A 199 1.84 -14.16 -7.68
N LEU A 200 3.15 -14.34 -7.81
CA LEU A 200 3.71 -15.20 -8.86
C LEU A 200 3.34 -16.67 -8.66
N TRP A 201 3.38 -17.16 -7.42
CA TRP A 201 2.95 -18.51 -7.11
C TRP A 201 1.49 -18.75 -7.49
N LYS A 202 0.59 -17.82 -7.17
CA LYS A 202 -0.83 -17.93 -7.49
C LYS A 202 -1.07 -17.90 -8.99
N LEU A 203 -0.42 -16.98 -9.71
CA LEU A 203 -0.49 -16.90 -11.17
C LEU A 203 0.01 -18.19 -11.86
N ALA A 204 1.13 -18.74 -11.40
CA ALA A 204 1.68 -19.98 -11.94
C ALA A 204 0.78 -21.19 -11.65
N ARG A 205 0.33 -21.32 -10.39
CA ARG A 205 -0.56 -22.42 -9.96
C ARG A 205 -1.88 -22.43 -10.73
N GLU A 206 -2.42 -21.25 -11.03
CA GLU A 206 -3.71 -21.09 -11.72
C GLU A 206 -3.59 -20.99 -13.25
N GLY A 207 -2.39 -21.16 -13.81
CA GLY A 207 -2.17 -21.15 -15.27
C GLY A 207 -2.44 -19.79 -15.92
N ARG A 208 -2.27 -18.69 -15.18
CA ARG A 208 -2.56 -17.31 -15.63
C ARG A 208 -1.35 -16.54 -16.15
N LEU A 209 -0.19 -17.18 -16.19
CA LEU A 209 1.01 -16.61 -16.81
C LEU A 209 0.95 -16.79 -18.34
N PRO A 210 1.48 -15.83 -19.12
CA PRO A 210 1.63 -16.00 -20.57
C PRO A 210 2.46 -17.23 -20.91
N GLU A 211 2.15 -17.88 -22.04
CA GLU A 211 2.91 -19.03 -22.53
C GLU A 211 4.40 -18.70 -22.69
N GLY A 212 5.27 -19.60 -22.22
CA GLY A 212 6.72 -19.42 -22.22
C GLY A 212 7.26 -18.46 -21.16
N ALA A 213 6.42 -17.79 -20.37
CA ALA A 213 6.88 -16.96 -19.26
C ALA A 213 7.36 -17.83 -18.08
N VAL A 214 8.67 -17.85 -17.86
CA VAL A 214 9.28 -18.50 -16.70
C VAL A 214 9.63 -17.43 -15.67
N ALA A 215 9.13 -17.57 -14.45
CA ALA A 215 9.48 -16.66 -13.35
C ALA A 215 10.96 -16.84 -13.01
N ALA A 216 11.75 -15.76 -13.15
CA ALA A 216 13.15 -15.72 -12.75
C ALA A 216 13.29 -15.78 -11.21
N ARG A 217 12.29 -15.31 -10.46
CA ARG A 217 12.23 -15.46 -9.00
C ARG A 217 11.50 -16.73 -8.58
N ALA A 218 11.84 -17.22 -7.38
CA ALA A 218 11.11 -18.29 -6.73
C ALA A 218 9.65 -17.87 -6.50
N ALA A 219 8.73 -18.60 -7.10
CA ALA A 219 7.32 -18.50 -6.80
C ALA A 219 7.04 -19.31 -5.53
N ARG A 220 6.77 -18.63 -4.40
CA ARG A 220 6.53 -19.27 -3.09
C ARG A 220 5.18 -18.87 -2.52
N PRO A 221 4.44 -19.81 -1.88
CA PRO A 221 3.19 -19.47 -1.22
C PRO A 221 3.45 -18.73 0.10
N HIS A 222 2.87 -17.53 0.22
CA HIS A 222 2.72 -16.81 1.49
C HIS A 222 1.23 -16.62 1.83
N PRO A 223 0.54 -17.64 2.37
CA PRO A 223 -0.90 -17.54 2.65
C PRO A 223 -1.26 -16.39 3.62
N GLU A 224 -0.34 -15.95 4.47
CA GLU A 224 -0.53 -14.84 5.39
C GLU A 224 -0.88 -13.51 4.70
N VAL A 225 -0.45 -13.29 3.44
CA VAL A 225 -0.75 -12.04 2.72
C VAL A 225 -2.21 -11.95 2.28
N MET A 226 -2.92 -13.08 2.28
CA MET A 226 -4.37 -13.14 2.02
C MET A 226 -5.19 -13.04 3.30
N LYS A 227 -4.55 -12.89 4.47
CA LYS A 227 -5.19 -12.81 5.79
C LYS A 227 -5.04 -11.43 6.40
N LEU A 228 -5.87 -11.13 7.39
CA LEU A 228 -5.63 -9.97 8.26
C LEU A 228 -4.41 -10.27 9.13
N ARG A 229 -3.41 -9.41 9.10
CA ARG A 229 -2.16 -9.59 9.83
C ARG A 229 -2.10 -8.65 11.02
N PHE A 230 -1.89 -9.19 12.20
CA PHE A 230 -1.65 -8.42 13.41
C PHE A 230 -0.23 -8.66 13.93
N ASP A 231 0.48 -7.57 14.15
CA ASP A 231 1.87 -7.56 14.56
C ASP A 231 2.12 -6.32 15.43
N ALA A 232 2.79 -6.48 16.57
CA ALA A 232 3.00 -5.38 17.52
C ALA A 232 3.76 -4.18 16.92
N GLU A 233 4.55 -4.41 15.87
CA GLU A 233 5.33 -3.38 15.19
C GLU A 233 4.65 -2.82 13.95
N HIS A 234 3.99 -3.62 13.13
CA HIS A 234 3.45 -3.18 11.84
C HIS A 234 1.96 -2.84 11.91
N SER A 235 1.18 -3.64 12.63
CA SER A 235 -0.29 -3.57 12.69
C SER A 235 -0.81 -4.00 14.07
N PRO A 236 -0.53 -3.21 15.12
CA PRO A 236 -1.00 -3.54 16.46
C PRO A 236 -2.53 -3.54 16.50
N TRP A 237 -3.10 -4.38 17.36
CA TRP A 237 -4.56 -4.49 17.52
C TRP A 237 -5.22 -3.15 17.88
N GLU A 238 -4.54 -2.37 18.72
CA GLU A 238 -4.95 -1.04 19.17
C GLU A 238 -4.84 0.02 18.06
N GLY A 239 -4.20 -0.31 16.93
CA GLY A 239 -4.12 0.56 15.76
C GLY A 239 -5.46 0.78 15.07
N LEU A 240 -6.43 -0.11 15.28
CA LEU A 240 -7.82 0.10 14.86
C LEU A 240 -8.63 0.74 16.00
N PRO A 241 -9.30 1.89 15.76
CA PRO A 241 -10.16 2.52 16.75
C PRO A 241 -11.23 1.57 17.24
N THR A 242 -11.46 1.55 18.56
CA THR A 242 -12.38 0.60 19.20
C THR A 242 -13.79 0.65 18.60
N ASP A 243 -14.30 1.83 18.24
CA ASP A 243 -15.63 2.00 17.63
C ASP A 243 -15.71 1.54 16.17
N LEU A 244 -14.58 1.49 15.46
CA LEU A 244 -14.51 1.06 14.06
C LEU A 244 -14.04 -0.39 13.90
N ARG A 245 -13.41 -0.96 14.94
CA ARG A 245 -12.68 -2.22 14.86
C ARG A 245 -13.55 -3.36 14.35
N GLU A 246 -14.60 -3.74 15.08
CA GLU A 246 -15.44 -4.88 14.68
C GLU A 246 -16.15 -4.66 13.33
N PRO A 247 -16.78 -3.49 13.04
CA PRO A 247 -17.36 -3.23 11.72
C PRO A 247 -16.36 -3.37 10.57
N LEU A 248 -15.14 -2.86 10.73
CA LEU A 248 -14.09 -2.97 9.71
C LEU A 248 -13.62 -4.42 9.55
N LEU A 249 -13.38 -5.13 10.65
CA LEU A 249 -12.95 -6.52 10.60
C LEU A 249 -13.97 -7.42 9.90
N ARG A 250 -15.28 -7.19 10.11
CA ARG A 250 -16.34 -7.89 9.36
C ARG A 250 -16.20 -7.67 7.86
N ILE A 251 -16.06 -6.42 7.44
CA ILE A 251 -15.86 -6.07 6.02
C ILE A 251 -14.59 -6.73 5.49
N PHE A 252 -13.49 -6.69 6.24
CA PHE A 252 -12.22 -7.23 5.77
C PHE A 252 -12.26 -8.75 5.64
N LEU A 253 -12.90 -9.46 6.59
CA LEU A 253 -13.03 -10.92 6.58
C LEU A 253 -13.96 -11.45 5.48
N GLU A 254 -14.85 -10.62 4.92
CA GLU A 254 -15.60 -11.00 3.71
C GLU A 254 -14.67 -11.27 2.50
N HIS A 255 -13.48 -10.67 2.50
CA HIS A 255 -12.51 -10.76 1.40
C HIS A 255 -11.19 -11.46 1.78
N ALA A 256 -10.91 -11.63 3.07
CA ALA A 256 -9.70 -12.26 3.58
C ALA A 256 -9.88 -13.76 3.83
N GLU A 257 -8.78 -14.51 3.85
CA GLU A 257 -8.73 -15.95 4.16
C GLU A 257 -8.54 -16.21 5.67
N GLY A 258 -9.16 -15.37 6.50
CA GLY A 258 -9.04 -15.36 7.96
C GLY A 258 -8.07 -14.30 8.50
N ALA A 259 -7.66 -14.47 9.76
CA ALA A 259 -6.73 -13.58 10.45
C ALA A 259 -5.58 -14.36 11.10
N VAL A 260 -4.43 -13.71 11.21
CA VAL A 260 -3.22 -14.22 11.86
C VAL A 260 -2.59 -13.16 12.74
N ALA A 261 -2.00 -13.61 13.86
CA ALA A 261 -1.15 -12.79 14.71
C ALA A 261 0.29 -13.29 14.64
N ARG A 262 1.25 -12.38 14.67
CA ARG A 262 2.67 -12.75 14.70
C ARG A 262 3.09 -13.07 16.13
N ARG A 263 3.58 -14.30 16.35
CA ARG A 263 4.17 -14.75 17.61
C ARG A 263 5.60 -15.20 17.36
N GLY A 264 6.56 -14.44 17.86
CA GLY A 264 7.97 -14.59 17.51
C GLY A 264 8.20 -14.50 16.00
N ARG A 265 8.58 -15.62 15.36
CA ARG A 265 8.84 -15.71 13.91
C ARG A 265 7.70 -16.36 13.11
N ALA A 266 6.62 -16.78 13.76
CA ALA A 266 5.52 -17.51 13.14
C ALA A 266 4.24 -16.66 13.05
N TRP A 267 3.41 -17.00 12.07
CA TRP A 267 2.04 -16.51 11.94
C TRP A 267 1.09 -17.56 12.49
N GLU A 268 0.33 -17.21 13.51
CA GLU A 268 -0.64 -18.11 14.15
C GLU A 268 -2.07 -17.65 13.85
N PRO A 269 -2.99 -18.55 13.46
CA PRO A 269 -4.40 -18.20 13.27
C PRO A 269 -5.02 -17.63 14.53
N VAL A 270 -5.84 -16.60 14.38
CA VAL A 270 -6.58 -15.97 15.49
C VAL A 270 -8.01 -15.65 15.08
N GLU A 271 -8.92 -15.74 16.04
CA GLU A 271 -10.29 -15.24 15.90
C GLU A 271 -10.32 -13.75 16.30
N VAL A 272 -10.93 -12.91 15.47
CA VAL A 272 -10.92 -11.45 15.66
C VAL A 272 -12.32 -10.84 15.75
N ILE A 273 -13.35 -11.69 15.79
CA ILE A 273 -14.76 -11.30 15.99
C ILE A 273 -15.38 -12.21 17.06
N GLY A 274 -16.26 -11.64 17.88
CA GLY A 274 -17.04 -12.38 18.88
C GLY A 274 -16.31 -12.57 20.22
N ALA A 275 -16.88 -13.44 21.07
CA ALA A 275 -16.46 -13.60 22.46
C ALA A 275 -15.02 -14.12 22.66
N GLY A 276 -14.39 -14.64 21.60
CA GLY A 276 -13.00 -15.10 21.58
C GLY A 276 -12.03 -14.17 20.86
N ALA A 277 -12.43 -12.93 20.55
CA ALA A 277 -11.56 -11.97 19.87
C ALA A 277 -10.39 -11.54 20.77
N SER A 278 -9.26 -12.22 20.63
CA SER A 278 -8.01 -11.84 21.28
C SER A 278 -6.84 -11.98 20.32
N VAL A 279 -6.05 -10.90 20.24
CA VAL A 279 -4.78 -10.87 19.51
C VAL A 279 -3.60 -10.79 20.50
N SER A 280 -3.90 -10.62 21.79
CA SER A 280 -2.93 -10.62 22.88
C SER A 280 -2.31 -12.00 23.07
N GLU A 281 -1.01 -12.00 23.38
CA GLU A 281 -0.37 -13.16 24.01
C GLU A 281 -1.06 -13.38 25.36
N GLU A 282 -1.72 -14.52 25.56
CA GLU A 282 -1.92 -15.00 26.93
C GLU A 282 -0.54 -15.38 27.46
N GLY A 283 0.05 -14.52 28.29
CA GLY A 283 1.27 -14.79 29.07
C GLY A 283 2.38 -13.77 28.89
#